data_AF-A0A081B046-F1
#
_entry.id   AF-A0A081B046-F1
#
_cell.length_a   1.000
_cell.length_b   1.000
_cell.length_c   1.000
_cell.angle_alpha   90.00
_cell.angle_beta   90.00
_cell.angle_gamma   90.00
#
_symmetry.space_group_name_H-M   'P 1'
#
loop_
_entity.id
_entity.type
_entity.pdbx_description
1 polymer ?
#
loop_
_entity_poly.entity_id
_entity_poly.type
_entity_poly.pdbx_seq_one_letter_code
_entity_poly.pdbx_strand_id
1 'polypeptide(L)'
;MSVTVPTKTLPSGAEISVIGLGVYKAEPGAEAYDAVLLALKLSYRHIDTAQFYQNEADVGRAVRDSGVPRRESFITSKLFTDNWGYKKAFAATIASNELLGLTYFDLYLLHTRDELLRICNTKEVSRTLACRISVKLIWKNF
;
A
#
# COMPACT_ATOMS: atom_id res chain seq x y z
N MET A 1 18.78 -4.33 22.65
CA MET A 1 19.25 -3.31 21.70
C MET A 1 18.12 -3.03 20.72
N SER A 2 17.69 -1.78 20.59
CA SER A 2 16.68 -1.38 19.59
C SER A 2 17.39 -1.17 18.26
N VAL A 3 17.01 -1.91 17.22
CA VAL A 3 17.53 -1.71 15.86
C VAL A 3 16.63 -0.69 15.17
N THR A 4 17.18 0.47 14.85
CA THR A 4 16.46 1.53 14.12
C THR A 4 16.70 1.37 12.63
N VAL A 5 15.63 1.17 11.85
CA VAL A 5 15.71 1.11 10.38
C VAL A 5 15.76 2.53 9.81
N PRO A 6 16.73 2.88 8.95
CA PRO A 6 16.78 4.20 8.32
C PRO A 6 15.53 4.50 7.49
N THR A 7 15.18 5.78 7.37
CA THR A 7 14.10 6.25 6.50
C THR A 7 14.63 7.06 5.32
N LYS A 8 13.77 7.24 4.32
CA LYS A 8 13.94 8.19 3.22
C LYS A 8 12.72 9.10 3.15
N THR A 9 12.98 10.38 2.93
CA THR A 9 11.95 11.37 2.66
C THR A 9 11.47 11.25 1.21
N LEU A 10 10.18 11.01 1.04
CA LEU A 10 9.50 11.01 -0.24
C LEU A 10 9.27 12.46 -0.72
N PRO A 11 9.04 12.71 -2.02
CA PRO A 11 8.70 14.04 -2.52
C PRO A 11 7.46 14.68 -1.87
N SER A 12 6.58 13.85 -1.29
CA SER A 12 5.40 14.27 -0.52
C SER A 12 5.70 14.67 0.93
N GLY A 13 6.97 14.58 1.37
CA GLY A 13 7.40 14.80 2.75
C GLY A 13 7.08 13.64 3.70
N ALA A 14 6.50 12.53 3.22
CA ALA A 14 6.37 11.32 4.01
C ALA A 14 7.73 10.63 4.19
N GLU A 15 7.96 10.06 5.36
CA GLU A 15 9.12 9.21 5.65
C GLU A 15 8.74 7.74 5.41
N ILE A 16 9.54 7.05 4.59
CA ILE A 16 9.38 5.61 4.33
C ILE A 16 10.60 4.86 4.85
N SER A 17 10.40 3.76 5.59
CA SER A 17 11.51 2.88 6.00
C SER A 17 12.14 2.24 4.76
N VAL A 18 13.47 2.25 4.69
CA VAL A 18 14.22 1.68 3.55
C VAL A 18 14.15 0.15 3.49
N ILE A 19 13.71 -0.48 4.58
CA ILE A 19 13.43 -1.91 4.68
C ILE A 19 11.94 -2.07 4.97
N GLY A 20 11.29 -2.97 4.22
CA GLY A 20 9.91 -3.37 4.43
C GLY A 20 9.71 -4.85 4.10
N LEU A 21 8.56 -5.39 4.51
CA LEU A 21 8.13 -6.74 4.17
C LEU A 21 7.16 -6.66 2.97
N GLY A 22 7.51 -7.33 1.87
CA GLY A 22 6.57 -7.60 0.79
C GLY A 22 5.86 -8.94 1.01
N VAL A 23 4.55 -9.00 0.77
CA VAL A 23 3.73 -10.22 0.94
C VAL A 23 3.28 -10.85 -0.39
N TYR A 24 4.05 -10.63 -1.45
CA TYR A 24 3.81 -11.31 -2.73
C TYR A 24 4.06 -12.82 -2.58
N LYS A 25 3.12 -13.64 -3.06
CA LYS A 25 3.10 -15.12 -2.96
C LYS A 25 2.95 -15.70 -1.55
N ALA A 26 2.76 -14.88 -0.52
CA ALA A 26 2.23 -15.40 0.74
C ALA A 26 0.75 -15.73 0.51
N GLU A 27 0.35 -16.98 0.78
CA GLU A 27 -1.01 -17.42 0.58
C GLU A 27 -1.97 -16.59 1.45
N PRO A 28 -3.14 -16.19 0.91
CA PRO A 28 -4.18 -15.55 1.70
C PRO A 28 -4.57 -16.41 2.92
N GLY A 29 -4.88 -15.74 4.03
CA GLY A 29 -5.16 -16.37 5.32
C GLY A 29 -3.97 -16.32 6.29
N ALA A 30 -3.62 -17.47 6.85
CA ALA A 30 -2.68 -17.55 7.97
C ALA A 30 -1.25 -17.14 7.58
N GLU A 31 -0.77 -17.53 6.39
CA GLU A 31 0.61 -17.25 5.98
C GLU A 31 0.86 -15.74 5.86
N ALA A 32 0.03 -15.02 5.10
CA ALA A 32 0.13 -13.57 4.97
C ALA A 32 -0.04 -12.85 6.31
N TYR A 33 -1.00 -13.30 7.14
CA TYR A 33 -1.25 -12.73 8.46
C TYR A 33 -0.05 -12.89 9.41
N ASP A 34 0.46 -14.12 9.56
CA ASP A 34 1.53 -14.45 10.49
C ASP A 34 2.83 -13.78 10.07
N ALA A 35 3.13 -13.73 8.77
CA ALA A 35 4.29 -13.02 8.22
C ALA A 35 4.27 -11.53 8.60
N VAL A 36 3.14 -10.85 8.39
CA VAL A 36 3.00 -9.42 8.72
C VAL A 36 3.06 -9.20 10.22
N LEU A 37 2.35 -10.01 11.01
CA LEU A 37 2.32 -9.88 12.46
C LEU A 37 3.73 -10.07 13.05
N LEU A 38 4.48 -11.07 12.57
CA LEU A 38 5.85 -11.31 12.98
C LEU A 38 6.77 -10.15 12.59
N ALA A 39 6.66 -9.64 11.36
CA ALA A 39 7.47 -8.52 10.92
C ALA A 39 7.26 -7.28 11.80
N LEU A 40 6.00 -6.94 12.13
CA LEU A 40 5.68 -5.83 13.01
C LEU A 40 6.25 -6.02 14.43
N LYS A 41 6.21 -7.25 14.97
CA LYS A 41 6.87 -7.64 16.24
C LYS A 41 8.40 -7.51 16.16
N LEU A 42 8.99 -7.80 15.01
CA LEU A 42 10.41 -7.64 14.71
C LEU A 42 10.81 -6.21 14.32
N SER A 43 9.97 -5.21 14.65
CA SER A 43 10.23 -3.79 14.41
C SER A 43 10.22 -3.35 12.94
N TYR A 44 9.72 -4.17 12.01
CA TYR A 44 9.39 -3.67 10.67
C TYR A 44 8.27 -2.65 10.80
N ARG A 45 8.39 -1.58 10.00
CA ARG A 45 7.42 -0.49 9.95
C ARG A 45 6.98 -0.17 8.53
N HIS A 46 7.34 -0.98 7.53
CA HIS A 46 6.86 -0.84 6.16
C HIS A 46 6.37 -2.21 5.66
N ILE A 47 5.10 -2.28 5.27
CA ILE A 47 4.46 -3.47 4.71
C ILE A 47 3.95 -3.16 3.30
N ASP A 48 4.26 -4.03 2.36
CA ASP A 48 3.90 -3.89 0.95
C ASP A 48 3.02 -5.07 0.50
N THR A 49 1.79 -4.74 0.08
CA THR A 49 0.82 -5.67 -0.52
C THR A 49 0.34 -5.12 -1.88
N ALA A 50 -0.65 -5.76 -2.49
CA ALA A 50 -1.33 -5.30 -3.70
C ALA A 50 -2.69 -6.01 -3.86
N GLN A 51 -3.61 -5.39 -4.59
CA GLN A 51 -4.88 -6.02 -4.98
C GLN A 51 -4.70 -7.42 -5.59
N PHE A 52 -3.69 -7.55 -6.46
CA PHE A 52 -3.40 -8.80 -7.16
C PHE A 52 -2.96 -9.93 -6.21
N TYR A 53 -2.43 -9.61 -5.02
CA TYR A 53 -1.95 -10.62 -4.08
C TYR A 53 -3.10 -11.25 -3.29
N GLN A 54 -4.29 -10.64 -3.32
CA GLN A 54 -5.51 -11.16 -2.70
C GLN A 54 -5.41 -11.39 -1.17
N ASN A 55 -4.44 -10.76 -0.51
CA ASN A 55 -4.18 -10.91 0.93
C ASN A 55 -4.29 -9.60 1.72
N GLU A 56 -4.90 -8.55 1.15
CA GLU A 56 -5.09 -7.24 1.78
C GLU A 56 -5.85 -7.33 3.11
N ALA A 57 -6.86 -8.21 3.20
CA ALA A 57 -7.62 -8.41 4.43
C ALA A 57 -6.78 -8.99 5.58
N ASP A 58 -5.87 -9.89 5.26
CA ASP A 58 -4.98 -10.53 6.24
C ASP A 58 -3.91 -9.56 6.73
N VAL A 59 -3.32 -8.77 5.82
CA VAL A 59 -2.41 -7.66 6.17
C VAL A 59 -3.09 -6.69 7.13
N GLY A 60 -4.31 -6.28 6.78
CA GLY A 60 -5.12 -5.38 7.59
C GLY A 60 -5.39 -5.91 9.00
N ARG A 61 -5.78 -7.19 9.09
CA ARG A 61 -5.99 -7.90 10.36
C ARG A 61 -4.70 -7.94 11.18
N ALA A 62 -3.58 -8.32 10.59
CA ALA A 62 -2.29 -8.40 11.27
C ALA A 62 -1.82 -7.04 11.81
N VAL A 63 -2.01 -5.95 11.05
CA VAL A 63 -1.68 -4.60 11.51
C VAL A 63 -2.50 -4.22 12.74
N ARG A 64 -3.82 -4.45 12.75
CA ARG A 64 -4.67 -4.16 13.92
C ARG A 64 -4.31 -5.02 15.14
N ASP A 65 -4.05 -6.30 14.93
CA ASP A 65 -3.75 -7.25 16.01
C ASP A 65 -2.32 -7.10 16.55
N SER A 66 -1.42 -6.45 15.81
CA SER A 66 -0.03 -6.27 16.21
C SER A 66 0.16 -5.40 17.46
N GLY A 67 -0.83 -4.57 17.81
CA GLY A 67 -0.72 -3.56 18.86
C GLY A 67 0.20 -2.37 18.50
N VAL A 68 0.80 -2.36 17.30
CA VAL A 68 1.57 -1.21 16.80
C VAL A 68 0.60 -0.10 16.40
N PRO A 69 0.76 1.14 16.89
CA PRO A 69 -0.08 2.25 16.48
C PRO A 69 -0.06 2.41 14.96
N ARG A 70 -1.24 2.51 14.31
CA ARG A 70 -1.38 2.58 12.85
C ARG A 70 -0.48 3.65 12.20
N ARG A 71 -0.25 4.78 12.86
CA ARG A 71 0.63 5.87 12.39
C ARG A 71 2.12 5.49 12.29
N GLU A 72 2.53 4.42 12.96
CA GLU A 72 3.92 3.94 12.99
C GLU A 72 4.18 2.91 11.88
N SER A 73 3.14 2.25 11.37
CA SER A 73 3.25 1.37 10.20
C SER A 73 3.01 2.15 8.91
N PHE A 74 3.87 1.97 7.92
CA PHE A 74 3.77 2.47 6.57
C PHE A 74 3.23 1.36 5.66
N ILE A 75 1.99 1.50 5.19
CA ILE A 75 1.29 0.46 4.40
C ILE A 75 1.19 0.89 2.95
N THR A 76 1.75 0.05 2.07
CA THR A 76 1.73 0.20 0.62
C THR A 76 0.79 -0.83 0.01
N SER A 77 -0.11 -0.40 -0.88
CA SER A 77 -0.84 -1.29 -1.79
C SER A 77 -0.78 -0.78 -3.24
N LYS A 78 -1.29 -1.57 -4.18
CA LYS A 78 -1.16 -1.32 -5.62
C LYS A 78 -2.45 -1.64 -6.35
N LEU A 79 -2.86 -0.71 -7.21
CA LEU A 79 -4.00 -0.85 -8.12
C LEU A 79 -3.64 -1.81 -9.26
N PHE A 80 -4.42 -2.87 -9.42
CA PHE A 80 -4.26 -3.81 -10.52
C PHE A 80 -4.79 -3.26 -11.85
N THR A 81 -4.26 -3.76 -12.97
CA THR A 81 -4.53 -3.28 -14.33
C THR A 81 -6.01 -3.33 -14.71
N ASP A 82 -6.72 -4.36 -14.26
CA ASP A 82 -8.15 -4.54 -14.59
C ASP A 82 -9.04 -3.41 -14.04
N ASN A 83 -8.53 -2.71 -13.02
CA ASN A 83 -9.20 -1.60 -12.34
C ASN A 83 -8.77 -0.23 -12.88
N TRP A 84 -8.10 -0.16 -14.04
CA TRP A 84 -7.71 1.10 -14.65
C TRP A 84 -8.89 1.92 -15.18
N GLY A 85 -8.67 3.22 -15.30
CA GLY A 85 -9.69 4.22 -15.61
C GLY A 85 -10.30 4.81 -14.34
N TYR A 86 -10.66 6.10 -14.40
CA TYR A 86 -10.99 6.92 -13.23
C TYR A 86 -11.99 6.26 -12.25
N LYS A 87 -13.18 5.90 -12.75
CA LYS A 87 -14.27 5.39 -11.88
C LYS A 87 -13.91 4.05 -11.26
N LYS A 88 -13.29 3.16 -12.05
CA LYS A 88 -12.82 1.85 -11.60
C LYS A 88 -11.71 1.99 -10.57
N ALA A 89 -10.71 2.84 -10.84
CA ALA A 89 -9.59 3.08 -9.95
C ALA A 89 -10.06 3.65 -8.60
N PHE A 90 -11.00 4.58 -8.61
CA PHE A 90 -11.58 5.15 -7.40
C PHE A 90 -12.32 4.08 -6.58
N ALA A 91 -13.22 3.32 -7.21
CA ALA A 91 -13.97 2.26 -6.54
C ALA A 91 -13.05 1.15 -5.99
N ALA A 92 -12.06 0.73 -6.77
CA ALA A 92 -11.13 -0.32 -6.39
C ALA A 92 -10.19 0.12 -5.26
N THR A 93 -9.77 1.39 -5.22
CA THR A 93 -9.00 1.92 -4.09
C THR A 93 -9.79 1.92 -2.80
N ILE A 94 -11.09 2.29 -2.86
CA ILE A 94 -11.98 2.21 -1.69
C ILE A 94 -12.11 0.77 -1.23
N ALA A 95 -12.39 -0.16 -2.14
CA ALA A 95 -12.51 -1.58 -1.82
C ALA A 95 -11.24 -2.14 -1.16
N SER A 96 -10.05 -1.79 -1.66
CA SER A 96 -8.78 -2.18 -1.03
C SER A 96 -8.62 -1.60 0.38
N ASN A 97 -9.03 -0.36 0.61
CA ASN A 97 -8.95 0.25 1.95
C ASN A 97 -9.95 -0.38 2.92
N GLU A 98 -11.12 -0.79 2.43
CA GLU A 98 -12.13 -1.53 3.19
C GLU A 98 -11.64 -2.92 3.57
N LEU A 99 -11.02 -3.65 2.63
CA LEU A 99 -10.38 -4.95 2.89
C LEU A 99 -9.29 -4.81 3.95
N LEU A 100 -8.37 -3.86 3.80
CA LEU A 100 -7.36 -3.57 4.80
C LEU A 100 -7.99 -3.14 6.13
N GLY A 101 -9.07 -2.36 6.11
CA GLY A 101 -9.72 -1.83 7.31
C GLY A 101 -8.79 -0.93 8.15
N LEU A 102 -7.95 -0.13 7.48
CA LEU A 102 -6.91 0.70 8.10
C LEU A 102 -7.12 2.21 7.96
N THR A 103 -8.28 2.63 7.46
CA THR A 103 -8.72 4.03 7.21
C THR A 103 -7.95 4.78 6.12
N TYR A 104 -6.64 4.55 5.93
CA TYR A 104 -5.83 5.15 4.87
C TYR A 104 -4.67 4.24 4.42
N PHE A 105 -4.09 4.54 3.25
CA PHE A 105 -2.81 4.03 2.77
C PHE A 105 -1.72 5.07 2.97
N ASP A 106 -0.50 4.64 3.26
CA ASP A 106 0.65 5.55 3.26
C ASP A 106 1.15 5.78 1.84
N LEU A 107 1.08 4.75 1.00
CA LEU A 107 1.41 4.79 -0.42
C LEU A 107 0.48 3.88 -1.23
N TYR A 108 0.02 4.37 -2.39
CA TYR A 108 -0.75 3.57 -3.32
C TYR A 108 -0.20 3.72 -4.74
N LEU A 109 0.14 2.59 -5.37
CA LEU A 109 0.88 2.56 -6.62
C LEU A 109 0.02 2.01 -7.76
N LEU A 110 0.42 2.30 -9.00
CA LEU A 110 0.00 1.51 -10.15
C LEU A 110 0.87 0.25 -10.21
N HIS A 111 0.28 -0.94 -10.29
CA HIS A 111 1.03 -2.19 -10.14
C HIS A 111 1.97 -2.47 -11.32
N THR A 112 1.62 -2.06 -12.54
CA THR A 112 2.44 -2.28 -13.73
C THR A 112 2.43 -1.07 -14.65
N ARG A 113 3.37 -1.07 -15.62
CA ARG A 113 3.34 -0.19 -16.79
C ARG A 113 2.70 -0.95 -17.95
N ASP A 114 1.38 -1.00 -18.00
CA ASP A 114 0.65 -1.50 -19.17
C ASP A 114 0.44 -0.39 -20.22
N GLU A 115 0.47 -0.74 -21.51
CA GLU A 115 0.39 0.18 -22.66
C GLU A 115 -0.90 1.02 -22.66
N LEU A 116 -1.95 0.54 -21.97
CA LEU A 116 -3.21 1.27 -21.74
C LEU A 116 -3.06 2.55 -20.89
N LEU A 117 -1.91 2.79 -20.24
CA LEU A 117 -1.57 4.08 -19.62
C LEU A 117 -1.56 5.22 -20.65
N ARG A 118 -1.44 4.94 -21.95
CA ARG A 118 -1.62 5.98 -22.99
C ARG A 118 -3.07 6.40 -23.21
N ILE A 119 -4.03 5.52 -22.94
CA ILE A 119 -5.46 5.75 -23.24
C ILE A 119 -6.16 6.39 -22.04
N CYS A 120 -5.79 6.01 -20.82
CA CYS A 120 -6.22 6.72 -19.63
C CYS A 120 -5.31 7.95 -19.44
N ASN A 121 -5.84 9.17 -19.45
CA ASN A 121 -5.09 10.36 -19.10
C ASN A 121 -4.54 10.20 -17.66
N THR A 122 -3.32 9.71 -17.53
CA THR A 122 -2.70 9.29 -16.26
C THR A 122 -2.64 10.43 -15.25
N LYS A 123 -2.63 11.67 -15.76
CA LYS A 123 -2.71 12.90 -14.99
C LYS A 123 -4.05 13.05 -14.26
N GLU A 124 -5.17 12.60 -14.82
CA GLU A 124 -6.48 12.68 -14.16
C GLU A 124 -6.64 11.65 -13.04
N VAL A 125 -6.18 10.41 -13.28
CA VAL A 125 -6.23 9.34 -12.26
C VAL A 125 -5.34 9.71 -11.06
N SER A 126 -4.09 10.11 -11.32
CA SER A 126 -3.14 10.49 -10.27
C SER A 126 -3.56 11.75 -9.51
N ARG A 127 -4.01 12.81 -10.20
CA ARG A 127 -4.50 14.05 -9.53
C ARG A 127 -5.72 13.80 -8.66
N THR A 128 -6.58 12.85 -9.03
CA THR A 128 -7.84 12.64 -8.31
C THR A 128 -7.71 11.69 -7.13
N LEU A 129 -6.92 10.61 -7.26
CA LEU A 129 -6.60 9.80 -6.08
C LEU A 129 -5.90 10.65 -5.00
N ALA A 130 -5.06 11.60 -5.37
CA ALA A 130 -4.41 12.52 -4.43
C ALA A 130 -5.36 13.57 -3.82
N CYS A 131 -6.51 13.86 -4.45
CA CYS A 131 -7.39 14.96 -4.06
C CYS A 131 -8.64 14.52 -3.25
N ARG A 132 -9.00 13.22 -3.28
CA ARG A 132 -10.21 12.71 -2.60
C ARG A 132 -10.01 11.50 -1.69
N ILE A 133 -8.89 10.80 -1.84
CA ILE A 133 -8.46 9.75 -0.91
C ILE A 133 -7.16 10.29 -0.32
N SER A 134 -6.92 10.13 0.98
CA SER A 134 -5.66 10.57 1.60
C SER A 134 -4.49 9.67 1.17
N VAL A 135 -4.20 9.64 -0.13
CA VAL A 135 -3.16 8.85 -0.78
C VAL A 135 -2.05 9.80 -1.18
N LYS A 136 -0.85 9.59 -0.63
CA LYS A 136 0.36 10.27 -1.08
C LYS A 136 0.88 9.56 -2.33
N LEU A 137 0.35 9.93 -3.51
CA LEU A 137 0.88 9.45 -4.79
C LEU A 137 2.22 10.10 -5.11
N ILE A 138 3.21 9.27 -5.46
CA ILE A 138 4.50 9.71 -5.98
C ILE A 138 4.48 9.53 -7.50
N TRP A 139 4.60 10.63 -8.24
CA TRP A 139 5.09 10.60 -9.61
C TRP A 139 5.90 11.87 -9.90
N LYS A 140 7.22 11.73 -10.07
CA LYS A 140 8.07 12.75 -10.68
C LYS A 140 8.98 12.04 -11.70
N ASN A 141 8.88 12.53 -12.94
CA ASN A 141 9.63 12.22 -14.15
C ASN A 141 10.92 11.40 -13.94
N PHE A 142 10.91 10.17 -14.46
CA PHE A 142 12.07 9.51 -15.05
C PHE A 142 11.80 9.34 -16.54
#